data_AF-A0A1R1X6N3-F1
#
_entry.id   AF-A0A1R1X6N3-F1
#
_cell.length_a   1.000
_cell.length_b   1.000
_cell.length_c   1.000
_cell.angle_alpha   90.00
_cell.angle_beta   90.00
_cell.angle_gamma   90.00
#
_symmetry.space_group_name_H-M   'P 1'
#
loop_
_entity.id
_entity.type
_entity.pdbx_description
1 polymer ?
#
loop_
_entity_poly.entity_id
_entity_poly.type
_entity_poly.pdbx_seq_one_letter_code
_entity_poly.pdbx_strand_id
1 'polypeptide(L)'
;MPVAKNRVCLIVIDGWGINPNSSDAGDAIRNAPTPYMDMLEKKYPYREILAHGNAVGLPEGLMGNSEVGHLNVGAGRVVFQ
;
A
#
# COMPACT_ATOMS: atom_id res chain seq x y z
N MET A 1 -25.47 18.42 7.34
CA MET A 1 -24.54 17.34 7.71
C MET A 1 -23.49 17.92 8.65
N PRO A 2 -23.12 17.26 9.75
CA PRO A 2 -22.06 17.76 10.62
C PRO A 2 -20.75 17.83 9.83
N VAL A 3 -20.06 18.96 9.86
CA VAL A 3 -18.74 19.10 9.25
C VAL A 3 -17.73 18.46 10.19
N ALA A 4 -17.01 17.44 9.73
CA ALA A 4 -15.94 16.83 10.50
C ALA A 4 -14.89 17.89 10.85
N LYS A 5 -14.68 18.13 12.15
CA LYS A 5 -13.72 19.12 12.66
C LYS A 5 -12.29 18.78 12.23
N ASN A 6 -11.96 17.48 12.25
CA ASN A 6 -10.69 16.96 11.76
C ASN A 6 -10.99 16.06 10.55
N ARG A 7 -10.48 16.45 9.38
CA ARG A 7 -10.66 15.68 8.16
C ARG A 7 -9.50 14.71 8.02
N VAL A 8 -9.82 13.45 7.74
CA VAL A 8 -8.85 12.41 7.43
C VAL A 8 -9.15 11.92 6.02
N CYS A 9 -8.10 11.73 5.22
CA CYS A 9 -8.19 11.20 3.87
C CYS A 9 -7.24 10.01 3.76
N LEU A 10 -7.77 8.87 3.30
CA LEU A 10 -6.96 7.74 2.87
C LEU A 10 -6.69 7.89 1.38
N ILE A 11 -5.40 7.85 1.00
CA ILE A 11 -4.96 7.89 -0.38
C ILE A 11 -4.34 6.53 -0.70
N VAL A 12 -4.86 5.85 -1.71
CA VAL A 12 -4.34 4.57 -2.21
C VAL A 12 -3.70 4.82 -3.57
N ILE A 13 -2.40 4.55 -3.69
CA ILE A 13 -1.69 4.58 -4.97
C ILE A 13 -1.63 3.14 -5.48
N ASP A 14 -2.54 2.80 -6.39
CA ASP A 14 -2.67 1.44 -6.89
C ASP A 14 -1.37 1.00 -7.60
N GLY A 15 -0.92 -0.23 -7.32
CA GLY A 15 0.34 -0.77 -7.83
C GLY A 15 1.62 -0.18 -7.22
N TRP A 16 1.56 0.61 -6.13
CA TRP A 16 2.75 1.14 -5.46
C TRP A 16 3.31 0.15 -4.42
N GLY A 17 4.35 -0.60 -4.79
CA GLY A 17 5.01 -1.58 -3.93
C GLY A 17 6.48 -1.26 -3.63
N ILE A 18 7.08 -2.05 -2.73
CA ILE A 18 8.51 -2.00 -2.42
C ILE A 18 9.15 -3.27 -2.97
N ASN A 19 10.04 -3.13 -3.95
CA ASN A 19 10.80 -4.26 -4.45
C ASN A 19 11.97 -4.54 -3.49
N PRO A 20 12.07 -5.75 -2.90
CA PRO A 20 13.22 -6.11 -2.05
C PRO A 20 14.53 -6.18 -2.84
N ASN A 21 14.47 -6.38 -4.16
CA ASN A 21 15.65 -6.35 -5.02
C ASN A 21 16.01 -4.91 -5.42
N SER A 22 17.00 -4.34 -4.73
CA SER A 22 17.39 -2.94 -4.94
C SER A 22 18.14 -2.64 -6.23
N SER A 23 18.64 -3.66 -6.92
CA SER A 23 19.37 -3.53 -8.18
C SER A 23 18.50 -3.80 -9.41
N ASP A 24 17.19 -3.97 -9.22
CA ASP A 24 16.27 -4.24 -10.33
C ASP A 24 16.09 -2.99 -11.21
N ALA A 25 16.58 -3.07 -12.44
CA ALA A 25 16.41 -2.01 -13.44
C ALA A 25 14.93 -1.80 -13.84
N GLY A 26 14.07 -2.79 -13.60
CA GLY A 26 12.63 -2.71 -13.83
C GLY A 26 11.82 -2.03 -12.72
N ASP A 27 12.44 -1.67 -11.59
CA ASP A 27 11.76 -0.99 -10.48
C ASP A 27 11.46 0.48 -10.82
N ALA A 28 10.33 0.71 -11.47
CA ALA A 28 9.91 2.03 -11.91
C ALA A 28 9.71 3.02 -10.75
N ILE A 29 9.31 2.55 -9.57
CA ILE A 29 9.07 3.40 -8.40
C ILE A 29 10.40 3.92 -7.86
N ARG A 30 11.37 3.02 -7.66
CA ARG A 30 12.71 3.37 -7.18
C ARG A 30 13.49 4.22 -8.19
N ASN A 31 13.32 3.94 -9.49
CA ASN A 31 14.08 4.60 -10.55
C ASN A 31 13.48 5.95 -10.97
N ALA A 32 12.27 6.28 -10.52
CA ALA A 32 11.63 7.56 -10.78
C ALA A 32 11.96 8.61 -9.68
N PRO A 33 12.00 9.92 -10.01
CA PRO A 33 12.02 10.96 -8.98
C PRO A 33 10.69 11.01 -8.23
N THR A 34 10.70 10.68 -6.93
CA THR A 34 9.50 10.61 -6.07
C THR A 34 9.55 11.60 -4.90
N PRO A 35 9.87 12.89 -5.13
CA PRO A 35 10.28 13.83 -4.07
C PRO A 35 9.24 14.01 -2.95
N TYR A 36 7.95 13.91 -3.27
CA TYR A 36 6.89 14.01 -2.27
C TYR A 36 6.75 12.75 -1.43
N MET A 37 6.84 11.57 -2.05
CA MET A 37 6.77 10.30 -1.32
C MET A 37 8.02 10.13 -0.44
N ASP A 38 9.20 10.47 -0.96
CA ASP A 38 10.47 10.45 -0.22
C ASP A 38 10.42 11.39 0.98
N MET A 39 9.83 12.58 0.81
CA MET A 39 9.65 13.55 1.90
C MET A 39 8.68 13.02 2.95
N LEU A 40 7.56 12.43 2.54
CA LEU A 40 6.57 11.87 3.47
C LEU A 40 7.17 10.74 4.30
N GLU A 41 7.89 9.81 3.67
CA GLU A 41 8.58 8.70 4.33
C GLU A 41 9.60 9.18 5.37
N LYS A 42 10.40 10.21 5.03
CA LYS A 42 11.45 10.74 5.93
C LYS A 42 10.89 11.59 7.07
N LYS A 43 9.79 12.31 6.83
CA LYS A 43 9.29 13.36 7.75
C LYS A 43 8.22 12.85 8.72
N TYR A 44 7.44 11.84 8.34
CA TYR A 44 6.31 11.35 9.13
C TYR A 44 6.49 9.86 9.46
N PRO A 45 5.75 9.31 10.45
CA PRO A 45 5.80 7.88 10.74
C PRO A 45 5.46 7.04 9.51
N TYR A 46 6.36 6.11 9.18
CA TYR A 46 6.25 5.23 8.01
C TYR A 46 6.36 3.77 8.45
N ARG A 47 5.62 2.89 7.76
CA ARG A 47 5.70 1.45 7.95
C ARG A 47 5.29 0.70 6.70
N GLU A 48 5.99 -0.40 6.43
CA GLU A 48 5.65 -1.36 5.38
C GLU A 48 4.60 -2.36 5.86
N ILE A 49 3.72 -2.80 4.96
CA ILE A 49 2.69 -3.80 5.23
C ILE A 49 2.67 -4.87 4.12
N LEU A 50 2.24 -6.08 4.48
CA LEU A 50 1.99 -7.13 3.51
C LEU A 50 0.63 -6.92 2.84
N ALA A 51 0.61 -6.94 1.50
CA ALA A 51 -0.60 -6.74 0.68
C ALA A 51 -0.87 -7.93 -0.26
N HIS A 52 -0.39 -9.13 0.09
CA HIS A 52 -0.47 -10.34 -0.74
C HIS A 52 -0.55 -11.60 0.13
N GLY A 53 -0.84 -12.75 -0.50
CA GLY A 53 -0.95 -14.05 0.17
C GLY A 53 -1.87 -14.06 1.39
N ASN A 54 -1.48 -14.84 2.40
CA ASN A 54 -2.28 -15.07 3.61
C ASN A 54 -2.61 -13.77 4.36
N ALA A 55 -1.80 -12.72 4.22
CA ALA A 55 -2.01 -11.43 4.89
C ALA A 55 -3.26 -10.69 4.39
N VAL A 56 -3.76 -11.04 3.20
CA VAL A 56 -4.97 -10.45 2.60
C VAL A 56 -6.03 -11.50 2.26
N GLY A 57 -5.88 -12.71 2.79
CA GLY A 57 -6.85 -13.80 2.62
C GLY A 57 -6.71 -14.60 1.32
N LEU A 58 -5.58 -14.46 0.61
CA LEU A 58 -5.23 -15.29 -0.54
C LEU A 58 -4.33 -16.47 -0.12
N PRO A 59 -4.29 -17.56 -0.88
CA PRO A 59 -3.26 -18.59 -0.74
C PRO A 59 -1.83 -18.02 -0.73
N GLU A 60 -0.94 -18.67 0.02
CA GLU A 60 0.48 -18.30 0.09
C GLU A 60 1.13 -18.23 -1.30
N GLY A 61 1.99 -17.22 -1.51
CA GLY A 61 2.67 -16.98 -2.78
C GLY A 61 1.86 -16.26 -3.86
N LEU A 62 0.55 -16.07 -3.66
CA LEU A 62 -0.25 -15.28 -4.60
C LEU A 62 -0.09 -13.79 -4.40
N MET A 63 0.09 -13.08 -5.51
CA MET A 63 0.10 -11.62 -5.57
C MET A 63 -1.28 -11.06 -5.17
N GLY A 64 -1.28 -9.94 -4.46
CA GLY A 64 -2.49 -9.16 -4.22
C GLY A 64 -3.01 -8.48 -5.49
N ASN A 65 -4.20 -7.90 -5.40
CA ASN A 65 -4.80 -7.13 -6.48
C ASN A 65 -5.70 -6.02 -5.90
N SER A 66 -6.22 -5.15 -6.78
CA SER A 66 -7.02 -4.00 -6.36
C SER A 66 -8.27 -4.40 -5.59
N GLU A 67 -9.01 -5.43 -6.02
CA GLU A 67 -10.24 -5.88 -5.37
C GLU A 67 -9.96 -6.38 -3.94
N VAL A 68 -9.04 -7.34 -3.81
CA VAL A 68 -8.64 -7.91 -2.53
C VAL A 68 -8.08 -6.82 -1.59
N GLY A 69 -7.25 -5.92 -2.11
CA GLY A 69 -6.67 -4.82 -1.35
C GLY A 69 -7.72 -3.86 -0.80
N HIS A 70 -8.62 -3.35 -1.65
CA HIS A 70 -9.67 -2.42 -1.23
C HIS A 70 -10.65 -3.06 -0.24
N LEU A 71 -10.95 -4.36 -0.43
CA LEU A 71 -11.82 -5.11 0.47
C LEU A 71 -11.22 -5.20 1.88
N ASN A 72 -9.94 -5.59 2.00
CA ASN A 72 -9.25 -5.70 3.28
C ASN A 72 -9.12 -4.33 3.99
N VAL A 73 -8.75 -3.28 3.24
CA VAL A 73 -8.65 -1.91 3.76
C VAL A 73 -9.99 -1.40 4.28
N GLY A 74 -11.07 -1.59 3.51
CA GLY A 74 -12.41 -1.16 3.91
C GLY A 74 -12.99 -1.99 5.06
N ALA A 75 -12.66 -3.27 5.13
CA ALA A 75 -13.14 -4.17 6.17
C ALA A 75 -12.38 -4.04 7.50
N GLY A 76 -11.15 -3.54 7.49
CA GLY A 76 -10.30 -3.44 8.69
C GLY A 76 -9.91 -4.81 9.27
N ARG A 77 -9.95 -5.87 8.45
CA ARG A 77 -9.59 -7.25 8.82
C ARG A 77 -9.21 -8.05 7.58
N VAL A 78 -8.53 -9.18 7.79
CA VAL A 78 -8.29 -10.17 6.73
C VAL A 78 -9.63 -10.69 6.20
N VAL A 79 -9.84 -10.57 4.89
CA VAL A 79 -11.02 -11.10 4.21
C VAL A 79 -10.62 -12.29 3.35
N PHE A 80 -11.05 -13.50 3.74
CA PHE A 80 -10.79 -14.73 3.01
C PHE A 80 -11.42 -14.68 1.62
N GLN A 81 -10.63 -15.08 0.61
CA GLN A 81 -11.00 -15.16 -0.79
C GLN A 81 -11.36 -16.59 -1.18
#